data_AF-A0A8D2LPA4-F1
#
_entry.id   AF-A0A8D2LPA4-F1
#
_cell.length_a   1.000
_cell.length_b   1.000
_cell.length_c   1.000
_cell.angle_alpha   90.00
_cell.angle_beta   90.00
_cell.angle_gamma   90.00
#
_symmetry.space_group_name_H-M   'P 1'
#
loop_
_entity.id
_entity.type
_entity.pdbx_description
1 polymer ?
#
loop_
_entity_poly.entity_id
_entity_poly.type
_entity_poly.pdbx_seq_one_letter_code
_entity_poly.pdbx_strand_id
1 'polypeptide(L)'
;LEVITKPLDKKDLDEDVPYFANVVSTTENLAVFIWENLQKHLPVKALYKIKLYDTDESSVVYRGESPAPSAFMAGGSALLNEGLS
;
A
#
# COMPACT_ATOMS: atom_id res chain seq x y z
N LEU A 1 -0.63 -6.67 -15.79
CA LEU A 1 -1.72 -6.40 -14.81
C LEU A 1 -2.14 -7.69 -14.10
N GLU A 2 -2.42 -8.78 -14.82
CA GLU A 2 -2.78 -10.08 -14.21
C GLU A 2 -1.79 -10.59 -13.15
N VAL A 3 -0.48 -10.36 -13.30
CA VAL A 3 0.54 -10.80 -12.33
C VAL A 3 0.33 -10.18 -10.93
N ILE A 4 -0.30 -9.02 -10.86
CA ILE A 4 -0.50 -8.24 -9.63
C ILE A 4 -1.92 -8.43 -9.10
N THR A 5 -2.90 -8.61 -9.98
CA THR A 5 -4.29 -8.83 -9.59
C THR A 5 -4.61 -10.29 -9.25
N LYS A 6 -3.95 -11.29 -9.86
CA LYS A 6 -4.12 -12.72 -9.51
C LYS A 6 -3.87 -13.05 -8.04
N PRO A 7 -2.80 -12.58 -7.40
CA PRO A 7 -2.57 -12.88 -5.98
C PRO A 7 -3.54 -12.17 -5.04
N LEU A 8 -4.33 -11.21 -5.52
CA LEU A 8 -5.31 -10.46 -4.73
C LEU A 8 -6.76 -10.93 -4.97
N ASP A 9 -7.01 -11.70 -6.02
CA ASP A 9 -8.35 -12.22 -6.34
C ASP A 9 -8.66 -13.42 -5.42
N LYS A 10 -9.62 -13.23 -4.50
CA LYS A 10 -10.17 -14.23 -3.55
C LYS A 10 -9.24 -14.69 -2.43
N LYS A 11 -8.31 -13.85 -2.00
CA LYS A 11 -7.37 -14.16 -0.91
C LYS A 11 -7.68 -13.40 0.37
N ASP A 12 -7.50 -14.05 1.52
CA ASP A 12 -7.40 -13.34 2.79
C ASP A 12 -6.04 -12.67 2.84
N LEU A 13 -6.00 -11.35 2.61
CA LEU A 13 -4.76 -10.61 2.43
C LEU A 13 -3.80 -10.79 3.61
N ASP A 14 -4.34 -10.87 4.82
CA ASP A 14 -3.58 -11.05 6.05
C ASP A 14 -2.93 -12.44 6.18
N GLU A 15 -3.54 -13.49 5.61
CA GLU A 15 -3.00 -14.86 5.67
C GLU A 15 -2.10 -15.18 4.46
N ASP A 16 -2.46 -14.69 3.28
CA ASP A 16 -1.88 -15.13 2.02
C ASP A 16 -0.77 -14.22 1.47
N VAL A 17 -0.68 -12.99 1.96
CA VAL A 17 0.27 -11.99 1.45
C VAL A 17 1.20 -11.59 2.59
N PRO A 18 2.47 -12.03 2.57
CA PRO A 18 3.43 -11.79 3.66
C PRO A 18 3.62 -10.32 4.06
N TYR A 19 3.33 -9.39 3.15
CA TYR A 19 3.34 -7.95 3.43
C TYR A 19 2.33 -7.56 4.52
N PHE A 20 1.14 -8.17 4.54
CA PHE A 20 0.08 -7.85 5.50
C PHE A 20 0.17 -8.65 6.80
N ALA A 21 1.09 -9.60 6.92
CA ALA A 21 1.27 -10.36 8.17
C ALA A 21 1.57 -9.47 9.39
N ASN A 22 2.16 -8.29 9.18
CA ASN A 22 2.44 -7.30 10.23
C ASN A 22 1.92 -5.89 9.88
N VAL A 23 1.12 -5.76 8.82
CA VAL A 23 0.60 -4.49 8.31
C VAL A 23 -0.90 -4.66 8.11
N VAL A 24 -1.70 -3.79 8.70
CA VAL A 24 -3.16 -3.84 8.55
C VAL A 24 -3.53 -3.76 7.06
N SER A 25 -4.36 -4.69 6.60
CA SER A 25 -4.81 -4.86 5.21
C SER A 25 -5.82 -3.79 4.75
N THR A 26 -5.62 -2.52 5.11
CA THR A 26 -6.47 -1.41 4.64
C THR A 26 -6.25 -1.11 3.15
N THR A 27 -7.24 -0.49 2.52
CA THR A 27 -7.20 -0.09 1.10
C THR A 27 -6.03 0.84 0.79
N GLU A 28 -5.60 1.68 1.73
CA GLU A 28 -4.40 2.53 1.62
C GLU A 28 -3.12 1.70 1.57
N ASN A 29 -2.95 0.76 2.49
CA ASN A 29 -1.78 -0.11 2.52
C ASN A 29 -1.74 -1.04 1.30
N LEU A 30 -2.91 -1.45 0.80
CA LEU A 30 -3.01 -2.17 -0.47
C LEU A 30 -2.61 -1.31 -1.67
N ALA A 31 -2.97 -0.02 -1.70
CA ALA A 31 -2.56 0.88 -2.77
C ALA A 31 -1.04 1.07 -2.80
N VAL A 32 -0.40 1.17 -1.64
CA VAL A 32 1.07 1.22 -1.50
C VAL A 32 1.70 -0.10 -1.97
N PHE A 33 1.20 -1.24 -1.50
CA PHE A 33 1.71 -2.55 -1.92
C PHE A 33 1.64 -2.74 -3.44
N ILE A 34 0.50 -2.41 -4.06
CA ILE A 34 0.32 -2.50 -5.52
C ILE A 34 1.26 -1.53 -6.24
N TRP A 35 1.45 -0.32 -5.72
CA TRP A 35 2.39 0.67 -6.26
C TRP A 35 3.82 0.17 -6.30
N GLU A 36 4.32 -0.33 -5.18
CA GLU A 36 5.68 -0.85 -5.07
C GLU A 36 5.91 -2.06 -5.98
N ASN A 37 4.92 -2.94 -6.12
CA ASN A 37 5.00 -4.07 -7.04
C ASN A 37 4.95 -3.62 -8.51
N LEU A 38 4.06 -2.69 -8.87
CA LEU A 38 3.99 -2.15 -10.23
C LEU A 38 5.28 -1.43 -10.63
N GLN A 39 5.88 -0.65 -9.75
CA GLN A 39 7.14 0.06 -10.04
C GLN A 39 8.29 -0.89 -10.40
N LYS A 40 8.34 -2.11 -9.86
CA LYS A 40 9.38 -3.11 -10.19
C LYS A 40 9.25 -3.66 -11.61
N HIS A 41 8.05 -3.59 -12.19
CA HIS A 41 7.74 -4.16 -13.50
C HIS A 41 7.52 -3.11 -14.58
N LEU A 42 7.45 -1.83 -14.21
CA LEU A 42 7.25 -0.72 -15.13
C LEU A 42 8.55 0.06 -15.32
N PRO A 43 8.74 0.71 -16.48
CA PRO A 43 9.83 1.66 -16.65
C PRO A 43 9.78 2.78 -15.60
N VAL A 44 10.96 3.28 -15.23
CA VAL A 44 11.09 4.38 -14.27
C VAL A 44 10.21 5.57 -14.69
N LYS A 45 9.41 6.09 -13.74
CA LYS A 45 8.44 7.20 -13.93
C LYS A 45 7.26 6.90 -14.88
N ALA A 46 7.06 5.66 -15.32
CA ALA A 46 5.88 5.31 -16.13
C ALA A 46 4.58 5.21 -15.30
N LEU A 47 4.70 4.90 -14.00
CA LEU A 47 3.57 4.81 -13.10
C LEU A 47 3.21 6.21 -12.56
N TYR A 48 1.99 6.66 -12.85
CA TYR A 48 1.50 7.99 -12.47
C TYR A 48 0.54 7.97 -11.28
N LYS A 49 -0.41 7.02 -11.26
CA LYS A 49 -1.47 6.95 -10.25
C LYS A 49 -2.06 5.54 -10.19
N ILE A 50 -2.39 5.11 -8.98
CA ILE A 50 -3.27 3.97 -8.71
C ILE A 50 -4.56 4.50 -8.11
N LYS A 51 -5.68 3.92 -8.53
CA LYS A 51 -6.98 4.13 -7.89
C LYS A 51 -7.56 2.77 -7.55
N LEU A 52 -7.77 2.52 -6.27
CA LEU A 52 -8.44 1.32 -5.76
C LEU A 52 -9.86 1.69 -5.34
N TYR A 53 -10.80 0.82 -5.68
CA TYR A 53 -12.19 0.94 -5.28
C TYR A 53 -12.46 -0.16 -4.25
N ASP A 54 -12.84 0.24 -3.05
CA ASP A 54 -13.25 -0.67 -1.98
C ASP A 54 -14.74 -1.01 -2.12
N THR A 55 -15.53 0.02 -2.46
CA THR A 55 -16.92 -0.10 -2.91
C THR A 55 -17.14 0.82 -4.13
N ASP A 56 -18.34 0.81 -4.71
CA ASP A 56 -18.68 1.71 -5.82
C ASP A 56 -18.55 3.21 -5.42
N GLU A 57 -18.73 3.52 -4.13
CA GLU A 57 -18.71 4.88 -3.60
C GLU A 57 -17.40 5.25 -2.88
N SER A 58 -16.63 4.24 -2.43
CA SER A 58 -15.36 4.44 -1.70
C SER A 58 -14.16 4.08 -2.56
N SER A 59 -13.23 5.03 -2.72
CA SER A 59 -11.99 4.78 -3.46
C SER A 59 -10.80 5.50 -2.87
N VAL A 60 -9.65 4.84 -2.90
CA VAL A 60 -8.35 5.39 -2.52
C VAL A 60 -7.55 5.69 -3.78
N VAL A 61 -6.88 6.85 -3.79
CA VAL A 61 -5.99 7.26 -4.88
C VAL A 61 -4.59 7.45 -4.32
N TYR A 62 -3.61 6.76 -4.92
CA TYR A 62 -2.20 6.84 -4.54
C TYR A 62 -1.32 7.22 -5.73
N ARG A 63 -0.35 8.11 -5.52
CA ARG A 63 0.53 8.67 -6.57
C ARG A 63 2.02 8.51 -6.26
N GLY A 64 2.38 7.62 -5.32
CA GLY A 64 3.77 7.46 -4.88
C GLY A 64 4.24 8.57 -3.94
N GLU A 65 3.31 9.30 -3.30
CA GLU A 65 3.64 10.23 -2.22
C GLU A 65 4.27 9.42 -1.06
N SER A 66 5.32 9.98 -0.44
CA SER A 66 6.28 9.28 0.43
C SER A 66 5.67 8.16 1.26
N PRO A 67 6.25 6.93 1.26
CA PRO A 67 5.77 5.85 2.09
C PRO A 67 6.14 6.20 3.52
N ALA A 68 5.30 6.95 4.21
CA ALA A 68 5.20 6.75 5.63
C ALA A 68 4.34 5.49 5.75
N PRO A 69 4.88 4.32 6.13
CA PRO A 69 4.08 3.42 6.93
C PRO A 69 3.69 4.27 8.14
N SER A 70 2.50 4.87 8.09
CA SER A 70 2.00 5.66 9.21
C SER A 70 1.98 4.69 10.38
N ALA A 71 2.81 4.99 11.36
CA ALA A 71 3.31 4.09 12.37
C ALA A 71 2.21 3.64 13.33
N PHE A 72 1.35 2.72 12.87
CA PHE A 72 0.69 1.76 13.72
C PHE A 72 1.47 0.45 13.62
N MET A 73 2.74 0.53 14.01
CA MET A 73 3.42 -0.60 14.61
C MET A 73 2.53 -1.07 15.75
N ALA A 74 2.02 -2.30 15.66
CA ALA A 74 1.46 -2.99 16.80
C ALA A 74 2.55 -3.10 17.87
N GLY A 75 2.64 -2.10 18.75
CA GLY A 75 3.59 -2.02 19.87
C GLY A 75 4.86 -1.21 19.60
N GLY A 76 4.97 -0.03 20.24
CA GLY A 76 6.26 0.60 20.54
C GLY A 76 6.48 2.03 20.04
N SER A 77 6.07 3.01 20.86
CA SER A 77 6.59 4.39 21.00
C SER A 77 7.28 5.06 19.79
N ALA A 78 6.56 5.90 19.06
CA ALA A 78 7.15 6.90 18.17
C ALA A 78 7.59 8.14 18.96
N LEU A 79 8.89 8.25 19.25
CA LEU A 79 9.55 9.55 19.41
C LEU A 79 9.95 10.07 18.02
N LEU A 80 10.13 11.39 17.94
CA LEU A 80 10.63 12.21 16.83
C LEU A 80 9.54 12.93 16.02
N ASN A 81 8.98 13.96 16.64
CA ASN A 81 8.60 15.17 15.93
C ASN A 81 9.14 16.39 16.68
N GLU A 82 10.40 16.76 16.45
CA GLU A 82 10.92 18.10 16.73
C GLU A 82 12.04 18.36 15.71
N GLY A 83 11.78 19.18 14.69
CA GLY A 83 12.78 19.47 13.67
C GLY A 83 12.26 20.24 12.45
N LEU A 84 11.49 21.31 12.65
CA LEU A 84 11.32 22.36 11.64
C LEU A 84 11.70 23.71 12.25
N SER A 85 12.93 24.12 11.88
CA SER A 85 13.51 25.46 11.87
C SER A 85 13.78 26.22 13.17
#